data_AF-A0A1S8X3S7-F1
#
_entry.id   AF-A0A1S8X3S7-F1
#
_cell.length_a   1.000
_cell.length_b   1.000
_cell.length_c   1.000
_cell.angle_alpha   90.00
_cell.angle_beta   90.00
_cell.angle_gamma   90.00
#
_symmetry.space_group_name_H-M   'P 1'
#
loop_
_entity.id
_entity.type
_entity.pdbx_description
1 polymer ?
#
loop_
_entity_poly.entity_id
_entity_poly.type
_entity_poly.pdbx_seq_one_letter_code
_entity_poly.pdbx_strand_id
1 'polypeptide(L)'
;YLRWIEQTYPSVRRSPDLENVLYRCVRDSGQLPNVHNDDDFVDVWIRLTDYCDQPAELFELLFRQGIGAMCAKFYTTWAELLESRHHIARAAAVYAHGLRAGAQPLFVLEDRA
;
A
#
# COMPACT_ATOMS: atom_id res chain seq x y z
N TYR A 1 -19.13 -1.33 -5.83
CA TYR A 1 -18.80 -2.68 -6.33
C TYR A 1 -17.84 -3.40 -5.38
N LEU A 2 -16.68 -2.82 -5.03
CA LEU A 2 -15.71 -3.40 -4.06
C LEU A 2 -16.34 -3.76 -2.68
N ARG A 3 -17.15 -2.86 -2.10
CA ARG A 3 -17.86 -3.12 -0.83
C ARG A 3 -18.82 -4.32 -0.84
N TRP A 4 -19.36 -4.70 -2.00
CA TRP A 4 -20.28 -5.85 -2.10
C TRP A 4 -19.52 -7.19 -2.13
N ILE A 5 -18.32 -7.20 -2.73
CA ILE A 5 -17.44 -8.38 -2.75
C ILE A 5 -16.90 -8.66 -1.34
N GLU A 6 -16.52 -7.61 -0.60
CA GLU A 6 -16.06 -7.69 0.81
C GLU A 6 -17.12 -8.27 1.76
N GLN A 7 -18.40 -7.98 1.53
CA GLN A 7 -19.51 -8.50 2.34
C GLN A 7 -19.87 -9.97 1.99
N THR A 8 -19.57 -10.41 0.78
CA THR A 8 -19.98 -11.75 0.29
C THR A 8 -18.92 -12.82 0.56
N TYR A 9 -17.64 -12.45 0.71
CA TYR A 9 -16.54 -13.39 0.87
C TYR A 9 -15.46 -12.92 1.87
N PRO A 10 -15.70 -13.04 3.20
CA PRO A 10 -14.75 -12.60 4.23
C PRO A 10 -13.40 -13.34 4.22
N SER A 11 -13.29 -14.45 3.47
CA SER A 11 -12.11 -15.32 3.38
C SER A 11 -11.43 -15.35 2.01
N VAL A 12 -11.94 -14.66 0.98
CA VAL A 12 -11.26 -14.58 -0.33
C VAL A 12 -10.19 -13.49 -0.25
N ARG A 13 -9.10 -13.80 0.43
CA ARG A 13 -7.90 -12.96 0.52
C ARG A 13 -7.08 -12.98 -0.78
N ARG A 14 -7.27 -14.00 -1.63
CA ARG A 14 -6.59 -14.16 -2.91
C ARG A 14 -7.45 -14.94 -3.91
N SER A 15 -8.01 -14.26 -4.92
CA SER A 15 -8.58 -14.91 -6.11
C SER A 15 -8.06 -14.24 -7.39
N PRO A 16 -7.88 -15.00 -8.49
CA PRO A 16 -7.44 -14.45 -9.77
C PRO A 16 -8.44 -13.43 -10.35
N ASP A 17 -9.73 -13.58 -10.05
CA ASP A 17 -10.75 -12.60 -10.44
C ASP A 17 -10.55 -11.26 -9.72
N LEU A 18 -10.25 -11.30 -8.41
CA LEU A 18 -9.97 -10.10 -7.63
C LEU A 18 -8.65 -9.45 -8.08
N GLU A 19 -7.61 -10.25 -8.37
CA GLU A 19 -6.35 -9.76 -8.94
C GLU A 19 -6.58 -8.98 -10.25
N ASN A 20 -7.35 -9.57 -11.18
CA ASN A 20 -7.70 -8.91 -12.44
C ASN A 20 -8.49 -7.61 -12.24
N VAL A 21 -9.38 -7.56 -11.24
CA VAL A 21 -10.12 -6.34 -10.88
C VAL A 21 -9.15 -5.27 -10.36
N LEU A 22 -8.24 -5.63 -9.45
CA LEU A 22 -7.26 -4.70 -8.89
C LEU A 22 -6.33 -4.13 -9.98
N TYR A 23 -5.83 -4.96 -10.90
CA TYR A 23 -5.02 -4.48 -12.03
C TYR A 23 -5.76 -3.48 -12.93
N ARG A 24 -7.04 -3.74 -13.24
CA ARG A 24 -7.86 -2.79 -14.01
C ARG A 24 -8.06 -1.48 -13.26
N CYS A 25 -8.36 -1.54 -11.96
CA CYS A 25 -8.52 -0.36 -11.13
C CYS A 25 -7.25 0.50 -11.13
N VAL A 26 -6.08 -0.11 -10.92
CA VAL A 26 -4.80 0.61 -10.95
C VAL A 26 -4.55 1.25 -12.32
N ARG A 27 -4.76 0.49 -13.40
CA ARG A 27 -4.52 0.96 -14.78
C ARG A 27 -5.42 2.15 -15.14
N ASP A 28 -6.70 2.05 -14.80
CA ASP A 28 -7.70 3.05 -15.19
C ASP A 28 -7.59 4.28 -14.29
N SER A 29 -7.44 4.10 -12.97
CA SER A 29 -7.26 5.19 -12.02
C SER A 29 -5.91 5.90 -12.17
N GLY A 30 -4.84 5.21 -12.55
CA GLY A 30 -3.51 5.80 -12.74
C GLY A 30 -3.42 6.86 -13.85
N GLN A 31 -4.44 6.99 -14.70
CA GLN A 31 -4.54 8.06 -15.70
C GLN A 31 -5.14 9.35 -15.14
N LEU A 32 -5.74 9.30 -13.95
CA LEU A 32 -6.37 10.45 -13.32
C LEU A 32 -5.32 11.36 -12.67
N PRO A 33 -5.47 12.69 -12.81
CA PRO A 33 -4.56 13.63 -12.14
C PRO A 33 -4.74 13.55 -10.62
N ASN A 34 -3.65 13.70 -9.87
CA ASN A 34 -3.60 13.80 -8.41
C ASN A 34 -4.07 12.57 -7.61
N VAL A 35 -4.27 11.43 -8.26
CA VAL A 35 -4.72 10.19 -7.61
C VAL A 35 -3.63 9.50 -6.77
N HIS A 36 -2.36 9.86 -6.96
CA HIS A 36 -1.21 9.13 -6.39
C HIS A 36 -1.22 9.05 -4.86
N ASN A 37 -1.85 10.00 -4.17
CA ASN A 37 -1.96 10.02 -2.71
C ASN A 37 -3.43 9.95 -2.26
N ASP A 38 -4.34 9.51 -3.13
CA ASP A 38 -5.71 9.21 -2.76
C ASP A 38 -5.74 7.88 -1.99
N ASP A 39 -6.40 7.86 -0.83
CA ASP A 39 -6.39 6.71 0.08
C ASP A 39 -7.00 5.46 -0.58
N ASP A 40 -8.07 5.61 -1.37
CA ASP A 40 -8.71 4.49 -2.07
C ASP A 40 -7.77 3.91 -3.13
N PHE A 41 -7.03 4.75 -3.85
CA PHE A 41 -6.06 4.29 -4.85
C PHE A 41 -4.85 3.59 -4.22
N VAL A 42 -4.31 4.14 -3.14
CA VAL A 42 -3.19 3.54 -2.40
C VAL A 42 -3.62 2.20 -1.80
N ASP A 43 -4.86 2.08 -1.33
CA ASP A 43 -5.42 0.83 -0.82
C ASP A 43 -5.53 -0.27 -1.87
N VAL A 44 -5.83 0.08 -3.12
CA VAL A 44 -5.82 -0.89 -4.23
C VAL A 44 -4.41 -1.40 -4.47
N TRP A 45 -3.41 -0.52 -4.46
CA TRP A 45 -2.01 -0.91 -4.61
C TRP A 45 -1.52 -1.81 -3.48
N ILE A 46 -1.82 -1.46 -2.23
CA ILE A 46 -1.46 -2.28 -1.07
C ILE A 46 -2.09 -3.67 -1.20
N ARG A 47 -3.36 -3.77 -1.58
CA ARG A 47 -4.01 -5.07 -1.84
C ARG A 47 -3.33 -5.86 -2.96
N LEU A 48 -2.85 -5.19 -4.00
CA LEU A 48 -2.15 -5.85 -5.09
C LEU A 48 -0.82 -6.48 -4.64
N THR A 49 -0.18 -5.95 -3.59
CA THR A 49 1.08 -6.51 -3.06
C THR A 49 0.91 -7.96 -2.55
N ASP A 50 -0.27 -8.33 -2.05
CA ASP A 50 -0.58 -9.71 -1.61
C ASP A 50 -0.54 -10.73 -2.77
N TYR A 51 -0.60 -10.26 -4.02
CA TYR A 51 -0.55 -11.09 -5.21
C TYR A 51 0.84 -11.19 -5.83
N CYS A 52 1.77 -10.32 -5.45
CA CYS A 52 3.13 -10.31 -5.96
C CYS A 52 4.03 -11.31 -5.21
N ASP A 53 4.96 -11.95 -5.93
CA ASP A 53 6.00 -12.77 -5.30
C ASP A 53 7.01 -11.91 -4.52
N GLN A 54 7.23 -10.67 -4.99
CA GLN A 54 8.20 -9.73 -4.44
C GLN A 54 7.54 -8.40 -4.05
N PRO A 55 6.66 -8.38 -3.03
CA PRO A 55 5.91 -7.19 -2.63
C PRO A 55 6.81 -6.02 -2.21
N ALA A 56 8.00 -6.29 -1.65
CA ALA A 56 8.95 -5.25 -1.28
C ALA A 56 9.44 -4.45 -2.50
N GLU A 57 9.66 -5.09 -3.65
CA GLU A 57 10.04 -4.40 -4.89
C GLU A 57 8.91 -3.53 -5.43
N LEU A 58 7.66 -4.00 -5.29
CA LEU A 58 6.49 -3.20 -5.66
C LEU A 58 6.39 -1.94 -4.78
N PHE A 59 6.54 -2.06 -3.46
CA PHE A 59 6.57 -0.90 -2.57
C PHE A 59 7.69 0.09 -2.94
N GLU A 60 8.90 -0.39 -3.24
CA GLU A 60 9.98 0.48 -3.70
C GLU A 60 9.64 1.21 -5.01
N LEU A 61 9.00 0.52 -5.95
CA LEU A 61 8.58 1.10 -7.22
C LEU A 61 7.51 2.19 -7.01
N LEU A 62 6.48 1.91 -6.20
CA LEU A 62 5.43 2.87 -5.88
C LEU A 62 6.00 4.11 -5.21
N PHE A 63 6.91 3.92 -4.26
CA PHE A 63 7.60 5.01 -3.59
C PHE A 63 8.39 5.88 -4.57
N ARG A 64 9.14 5.28 -5.51
CA ARG A 64 9.88 6.02 -6.56
C ARG A 64 8.95 6.81 -7.49
N GLN A 65 7.73 6.33 -7.71
CA GLN A 65 6.70 7.02 -8.50
C GLN A 65 5.92 8.08 -7.70
N GLY A 66 6.19 8.22 -6.40
CA GLY A 66 5.47 9.14 -5.51
C GLY A 66 4.05 8.69 -5.19
N ILE A 67 3.73 7.41 -5.38
CA ILE A 67 2.43 6.83 -5.05
C ILE A 67 2.41 6.47 -3.56
N GLY A 68 1.42 6.96 -2.83
CA GLY A 68 1.27 6.75 -1.38
C GLY A 68 2.29 7.51 -0.52
N ALA A 69 3.08 8.42 -1.10
CA ALA A 69 4.12 9.16 -0.40
C ALA A 69 3.58 10.09 0.71
N MET A 70 2.29 10.45 0.66
CA MET A 70 1.63 11.23 1.70
C MET A 70 0.67 10.39 2.58
N CYS A 71 0.62 9.07 2.40
CA CYS A 71 -0.31 8.19 3.11
C CYS A 71 0.44 7.37 4.17
N ALA A 72 0.09 7.56 5.45
CA ALA A 72 0.75 6.83 6.55
C ALA A 72 0.60 5.31 6.39
N LYS A 73 -0.57 4.85 5.92
CA LYS A 73 -0.87 3.43 5.68
C LYS A 73 0.12 2.76 4.73
N PHE A 74 0.60 3.49 3.72
CA PHE A 74 1.62 2.98 2.80
C PHE A 74 2.91 2.64 3.54
N TYR A 75 3.40 3.56 4.37
CA TYR A 75 4.63 3.38 5.14
C TYR A 75 4.48 2.30 6.21
N THR A 76 3.35 2.25 6.94
CA THR A 76 3.13 1.22 7.97
C THR A 76 3.12 -0.17 7.35
N THR A 77 2.35 -0.40 6.29
CA THR A 77 2.25 -1.74 5.69
C THR A 77 3.57 -2.17 5.04
N TRP A 78 4.31 -1.23 4.43
CA TRP A 78 5.62 -1.54 3.89
C TRP A 78 6.63 -1.90 4.99
N ALA A 79 6.64 -1.16 6.10
CA ALA A 79 7.53 -1.44 7.21
C ALA A 79 7.19 -2.77 7.91
N GLU A 80 5.90 -3.07 8.12
CA GLU A 80 5.44 -4.37 8.65
C GLU A 80 5.87 -5.54 7.76
N LEU A 81 5.80 -5.38 6.43
CA LEU A 81 6.31 -6.36 5.49
C LEU A 81 7.82 -6.59 5.68
N LEU A 82 8.61 -5.52 5.82
CA LEU A 82 10.05 -5.61 6.05
C LEU A 82 10.39 -6.27 7.40
N GLU A 83 9.64 -5.93 8.46
CA GLU A 83 9.79 -6.54 9.78
C GLU A 83 9.51 -8.04 9.77
N SER A 84 8.44 -8.46 9.08
CA SER A 84 8.10 -9.88 8.91
C SER A 84 9.19 -10.68 8.19
N ARG A 85 10.04 -10.00 7.42
CA ARG A 85 11.21 -10.55 6.71
C ARG A 85 12.53 -10.32 7.45
N HIS A 86 12.48 -9.92 8.73
CA HIS A 86 13.63 -9.62 9.57
C HIS A 86 14.52 -8.47 9.07
N HIS A 87 14.01 -7.58 8.22
CA HIS A 87 14.72 -6.39 7.73
C HIS A 87 14.47 -5.15 8.61
N ILE A 88 14.76 -5.26 9.90
CA ILE A 88 14.40 -4.25 10.92
C ILE A 88 14.98 -2.86 10.61
N ALA A 89 16.26 -2.78 10.22
CA ALA A 89 16.90 -1.50 9.90
C ALA A 89 16.25 -0.79 8.71
N ARG A 90 15.76 -1.55 7.71
CA ARG A 90 15.05 -0.99 6.56
C ARG A 90 13.65 -0.53 6.94
N ALA A 91 12.94 -1.30 7.77
CA ALA A 91 11.62 -0.93 8.28
C ALA A 91 11.68 0.41 9.04
N ALA A 92 12.65 0.57 9.95
CA ALA A 92 12.86 1.83 10.67
C ALA A 92 13.16 3.01 9.72
N ALA A 93 13.93 2.78 8.65
CA ALA A 93 14.21 3.81 7.66
C ALA A 93 12.94 4.23 6.88
N VAL A 94 12.05 3.28 6.56
CA VAL A 94 10.75 3.53 5.93
C VAL A 94 9.85 4.37 6.85
N TYR A 95 9.71 4.01 8.12
CA TYR A 95 8.96 4.81 9.11
C TYR A 95 9.50 6.22 9.24
N ALA A 96 10.80 6.37 9.42
CA ALA A 96 11.44 7.68 9.54
C ALA A 96 11.24 8.52 8.27
N HIS A 97 11.17 7.89 7.09
CA HIS A 97 10.83 8.59 5.86
C HIS A 97 9.38 9.07 5.85
N GLY A 98 8.41 8.23 6.23
CA GLY A 98 7.00 8.62 6.30
C GLY A 98 6.76 9.81 7.24
N LEU A 99 7.43 9.81 8.39
CA LEU A 99 7.40 10.93 9.35
C LEU A 99 7.95 12.22 8.73
N ARG A 100 9.13 12.16 8.10
CA ARG A 100 9.73 13.34 7.44
C ARG A 100 8.89 13.85 6.26
N ALA A 101 8.20 12.96 5.55
CA ALA A 101 7.32 13.31 4.44
C ALA A 101 6.03 14.00 4.91
N GLY A 102 5.68 13.91 6.20
CA GLY A 102 4.41 14.46 6.70
C GLY A 102 3.22 13.57 6.35
N ALA A 103 3.43 12.27 6.16
CA ALA A 103 2.39 11.34 5.72
C ALA A 103 1.25 11.24 6.75
N GLN A 104 0.01 11.32 6.28
CA GLN A 104 -1.17 11.43 7.12
C GLN A 104 -1.91 10.09 7.28
N PRO A 105 -2.54 9.86 8.44
CA PRO A 105 -2.42 10.64 9.66
C PRO A 105 -1.08 10.39 10.40
N LEU A 106 -0.41 11.46 10.83
CA LEU A 106 0.96 11.36 11.40
C LEU A 106 1.05 10.51 12.67
N PHE A 107 0.04 10.57 13.54
CA PHE A 107 0.04 9.84 14.82
C PHE A 107 0.21 8.32 14.64
N VAL A 108 -0.20 7.77 13.48
CA VAL A 108 -0.07 6.34 13.17
C VAL A 108 1.39 5.95 12.98
N LEU A 109 2.23 6.86 12.49
CA LEU A 109 3.66 6.63 12.35
C LEU A 109 4.42 6.92 13.65
N GLU A 110 3.94 7.87 14.46
CA GLU A 110 4.54 8.21 15.77
C GLU A 110 4.37 7.10 16.80
N ASP A 111 3.24 6.38 16.80
CA ASP A 111 2.98 5.26 17.71
C ASP A 111 3.97 4.08 17.54
N ARG A 112 4.67 4.03 16.39
CA ARG A 112 5.55 2.91 16.00
C ARG A 112 7.03 3.30 15.86
N ALA A 113 7.38 4.55 16.20
CA ALA A 113 8.75 5.06 16.17
C ALA A 113 9.49 4.77 17.49
#